data_AF-A0A0F0CJV9-F1
#
_entry.id   AF-A0A0F0CJV9-F1
#
_cell.length_a   1.000
_cell.length_b   1.000
_cell.length_c   1.000
_cell.angle_alpha   90.00
_cell.angle_beta   90.00
_cell.angle_gamma   90.00
#
_symmetry.space_group_name_H-M   'P 1'
#
loop_
_entity.id
_entity.type
_entity.pdbx_description
1 polymer ?
#
loop_
_entity_poly.entity_id
_entity_poly.type
_entity_poly.pdbx_seq_one_letter_code
_entity_poly.pdbx_strand_id
1 'polypeptide(L)'
;MLNSGGFFFFMVCFMIYDKPHLSFHEQADQLIQRGLIAHRDSLIESLKHINYYSFTGYLYPFRKKDDNFIEGTTFEKILFHYKFDSQLRVLIMEAIDRIEISIRTKLIYILADNFGAFGYTSHNVLLKLSFNRKTAFGHRYRMLRCLR
;
A
#
# COMPACT_ATOMS: atom_id res chain seq x y z
N MET A 1 -40.56 0.36 36.33
CA MET A 1 -40.33 1.82 36.37
C MET A 1 -38.83 2.02 36.18
N LEU A 2 -38.43 2.22 34.91
CA LEU A 2 -37.81 3.44 34.37
C LEU A 2 -36.41 3.71 34.96
N ASN A 3 -35.35 4.00 34.22
CA ASN A 3 -35.07 4.13 32.79
C ASN A 3 -33.58 4.52 32.68
N SER A 4 -33.03 4.45 31.47
CA SER A 4 -31.85 5.21 30.98
C SER A 4 -30.50 4.65 31.47
N GLY A 5 -29.55 4.25 30.64
CA GLY A 5 -29.09 4.80 29.36
C GLY A 5 -27.56 4.70 29.43
N GLY A 6 -26.93 3.88 28.59
CA GLY A 6 -26.19 4.44 27.47
C GLY A 6 -24.83 4.98 27.89
N PHE A 7 -23.79 4.15 27.88
CA PHE A 7 -22.46 4.60 27.52
C PHE A 7 -21.66 3.39 27.02
N PHE A 8 -21.57 3.31 25.70
CA PHE A 8 -20.66 2.44 24.98
C PHE A 8 -19.24 2.95 25.28
N PHE A 9 -18.70 2.60 26.44
CA PHE A 9 -17.33 2.97 26.80
C PHE A 9 -16.40 2.07 25.99
N PHE A 10 -15.88 2.64 24.92
CA PHE A 10 -14.82 2.09 24.09
C PHE A 10 -13.58 1.88 24.97
N MET A 11 -13.51 0.73 25.64
CA MET A 11 -12.32 0.30 26.37
C MET A 11 -11.25 -0.02 25.34
N VAL A 12 -10.39 0.96 25.05
CA VAL A 12 -9.12 0.73 24.39
C VAL A 12 -8.31 -0.18 25.30
N CYS A 13 -8.37 -1.49 25.04
CA CYS A 13 -7.48 -2.45 25.66
C CYS A 13 -6.06 -2.08 25.20
N PHE A 14 -5.29 -1.45 26.09
CA PHE A 14 -3.86 -1.19 25.86
C PHE A 14 -3.16 -2.55 25.91
N MET A 15 -3.12 -3.25 24.78
CA MET A 15 -2.42 -4.52 24.66
C MET A 15 -0.93 -4.25 24.81
N ILE A 16 -0.39 -4.43 26.02
CA ILE A 16 1.05 -4.41 26.27
C ILE A 16 1.65 -5.52 25.42
N TYR A 17 2.35 -5.14 24.35
CA TYR A 17 2.96 -6.08 23.42
C TYR A 17 4.28 -6.58 24.01
N ASP A 18 4.19 -7.60 24.86
CA ASP A 18 5.33 -8.19 25.59
C ASP A 18 6.07 -9.28 24.77
N LYS A 19 6.08 -9.19 23.43
CA LYS A 19 6.85 -10.18 22.65
C LYS A 19 8.33 -9.79 22.63
N PRO A 20 9.23 -10.64 23.14
CA PRO A 20 10.66 -10.36 23.11
C PRO A 20 11.13 -10.23 21.66
N HIS A 21 12.05 -9.29 21.45
CA HIS A 21 12.71 -9.15 20.16
C HIS A 21 13.56 -10.41 19.91
N LEU A 22 13.34 -11.06 18.78
CA LEU A 22 14.14 -12.20 18.35
C LEU A 22 15.34 -11.68 17.54
N SER A 23 16.53 -12.19 17.82
CA SER A 23 17.72 -11.93 17.01
C SER A 23 17.57 -12.53 15.60
N PHE A 24 18.34 -12.03 14.63
CA PHE A 24 18.32 -12.57 13.26
C PHE A 24 18.67 -14.08 13.21
N HIS A 25 19.53 -14.53 14.12
CA HIS A 25 19.90 -15.93 14.26
C HIS A 25 18.70 -16.76 14.72
N GLU A 26 18.03 -16.36 15.79
CA GLU A 26 16.84 -17.07 16.31
C GLU A 26 15.69 -17.06 15.30
N GLN A 27 15.51 -15.96 14.56
CA GLN A 27 14.54 -15.88 13.47
C GLN A 27 14.82 -16.92 12.37
N ALA A 28 16.08 -17.03 11.94
CA ALA A 28 16.48 -18.01 10.93
C ALA A 28 16.30 -19.45 11.44
N ASP A 29 16.69 -19.71 12.70
CA ASP A 29 16.57 -21.02 13.31
C ASP A 29 15.10 -21.45 13.43
N GLN A 30 14.19 -20.54 13.80
CA GLN A 30 12.75 -20.81 13.82
C GLN A 30 12.19 -21.17 12.44
N LEU A 31 12.65 -20.50 11.38
CA LEU A 31 12.17 -20.76 10.02
C LEU A 31 12.64 -22.14 9.53
N ILE A 32 13.90 -22.49 9.79
CA ILE A 32 14.46 -23.80 9.46
C ILE A 32 13.75 -24.89 10.26
N GLN A 33 13.51 -24.68 11.56
CA GLN A 33 12.80 -25.63 12.43
C GLN A 33 11.37 -25.92 11.94
N ARG A 34 10.68 -24.92 11.38
CA ARG A 34 9.34 -25.07 10.78
C ARG A 34 9.35 -25.80 9.43
N GLY A 35 10.52 -26.19 8.91
CA GLY A 35 10.66 -26.96 7.66
C GLY A 35 11.03 -26.12 6.44
N LEU A 36 11.55 -24.90 6.61
CA LEU A 36 12.08 -24.12 5.49
C LEU A 36 13.45 -24.66 5.08
N ILE A 37 13.58 -25.03 3.80
CA ILE A 37 14.86 -25.50 3.24
C ILE A 37 15.68 -24.27 2.85
N ALA A 38 16.74 -23.99 3.61
CA ALA A 38 17.59 -22.81 3.40
C ALA A 38 19.01 -23.03 3.94
N HIS A 39 20.00 -22.36 3.35
CA HIS A 39 21.30 -22.17 4.00
C HIS A 39 21.19 -21.10 5.08
N ARG A 40 21.59 -21.44 6.31
CA ARG A 40 21.41 -20.58 7.49
C ARG A 40 22.03 -19.19 7.31
N ASP A 41 23.27 -19.11 6.84
CA ASP A 41 23.98 -17.83 6.69
C ASP A 41 23.35 -16.95 5.61
N SER A 42 22.96 -17.53 4.47
CA SER A 42 22.26 -16.83 3.40
C SER A 42 20.89 -16.31 3.84
N LEU A 43 20.17 -17.08 4.65
CA LEU A 43 18.89 -16.67 5.23
C LEU A 43 19.07 -15.51 6.19
N ILE A 44 20.03 -15.59 7.12
CA ILE A 44 20.34 -14.52 8.07
C ILE A 44 20.69 -13.22 7.33
N GLU A 45 21.58 -13.30 6.35
CA GLU A 45 21.99 -12.12 5.58
C GLU A 45 20.79 -11.49 4.88
N SER A 46 19.92 -12.30 4.29
CA SER A 46 18.70 -11.80 3.64
C SER A 46 17.71 -11.18 4.63
N LEU A 47 17.57 -11.74 5.83
CA LEU A 47 16.69 -11.22 6.87
C LEU A 47 17.14 -9.84 7.40
N LYS A 48 18.45 -9.53 7.37
CA LYS A 48 18.96 -8.19 7.69
C LYS A 48 18.46 -7.13 6.71
N HIS A 49 18.30 -7.48 5.44
CA HIS A 49 17.87 -6.54 4.39
C HIS A 49 16.35 -6.46 4.25
N ILE A 50 15.64 -7.59 4.37
CA ILE A 50 14.21 -7.69 4.03
C ILE A 50 13.29 -7.49 5.25
N ASN A 51 13.82 -7.62 6.47
CA ASN A 51 13.05 -7.69 7.72
C ASN A 51 12.17 -8.96 7.81
N TYR A 52 12.25 -9.66 8.94
CA TYR A 52 11.51 -10.90 9.21
C TYR A 52 9.99 -10.76 9.09
N TYR A 53 9.41 -9.63 9.52
CA TYR A 53 7.95 -9.45 9.48
C TYR A 53 7.42 -9.31 8.05
N SER A 54 8.14 -8.58 7.20
CA SER A 54 7.81 -8.47 5.78
C SER A 54 7.98 -9.80 5.07
N PHE A 55 9.08 -10.51 5.35
CA PHE A 55 9.34 -11.85 4.79
C PHE A 55 8.25 -12.85 5.18
N THR A 56 7.75 -12.80 6.42
CA THR A 56 6.69 -13.68 6.94
C THR A 56 5.37 -13.55 6.18
N GLY A 57 5.06 -12.41 5.58
CA GLY A 57 3.89 -12.26 4.71
C GLY A 57 3.94 -13.18 3.49
N TYR A 58 5.12 -13.36 2.89
CA TYR A 58 5.33 -14.21 1.71
C TYR A 58 5.42 -15.70 2.04
N LEU A 59 5.61 -16.04 3.32
CA LEU A 59 5.61 -17.41 3.83
C LEU A 59 4.18 -17.97 4.01
N TYR A 60 3.17 -17.10 4.15
CA TYR A 60 1.79 -17.50 4.45
C TYR A 60 1.19 -18.53 3.47
N PRO A 61 1.34 -18.40 2.14
CA PRO A 61 0.81 -19.38 1.19
C PRO A 61 1.47 -20.77 1.31
N PHE A 62 2.64 -20.84 1.92
CA PHE A 62 3.43 -22.06 2.09
C PHE A 62 3.27 -22.67 3.48
N ARG A 63 2.42 -22.12 4.35
CA ARG A 63 2.12 -22.67 5.68
C ARG A 63 1.01 -23.71 5.61
N LYS A 64 1.20 -24.80 6.35
CA LYS A 64 0.17 -25.78 6.71
C LYS A 64 -0.67 -25.22 7.87
N LYS A 65 -1.78 -25.89 8.19
CA LYS A 65 -2.63 -25.53 9.35
C LYS A 65 -1.89 -25.60 10.69
N ASP A 66 -0.83 -26.39 10.78
CA ASP A 66 -0.02 -26.60 12.00
C ASP A 66 1.19 -25.65 12.09
N ASP A 67 1.17 -24.52 11.38
CA ASP A 67 2.25 -23.50 11.33
C ASP A 67 3.59 -23.95 10.72
N ASN A 68 3.70 -25.24 10.35
CA ASN A 68 4.81 -25.81 9.59
C ASN A 68 4.71 -25.49 8.09
N PHE A 69 5.83 -25.53 7.38
CA PHE A 69 5.85 -25.30 5.93
C PHE A 69 5.47 -26.56 5.12
N ILE A 70 4.99 -26.34 3.90
CA ILE A 70 4.79 -27.40 2.91
C ILE A 70 6.16 -28.01 2.56
N GLU A 71 6.21 -29.33 2.38
CA GLU A 71 7.45 -30.03 2.01
C GLU A 71 7.99 -29.51 0.68
N GLY A 72 9.32 -29.34 0.60
CA GLY A 72 9.98 -28.77 -0.57
C GLY A 72 9.90 -27.24 -0.66
N THR A 73 9.43 -26.54 0.38
CA THR A 73 9.47 -25.08 0.42
C THR A 73 10.92 -24.62 0.61
N THR A 74 11.50 -24.03 -0.43
CA THR A 74 12.87 -23.49 -0.42
C THR A 74 12.88 -21.99 -0.19
N PHE A 75 13.92 -21.51 0.47
CA PHE A 75 14.13 -20.08 0.70
C PHE A 75 14.25 -19.29 -0.61
N GLU A 76 14.92 -19.84 -1.62
CA GLU A 76 15.13 -19.20 -2.92
C GLU A 76 13.81 -18.93 -3.63
N LYS A 77 12.84 -19.84 -3.51
CA LYS A 77 11.51 -19.67 -4.10
C LYS A 77 10.76 -18.50 -3.47
N ILE A 78 10.82 -18.38 -2.15
CA ILE A 78 10.16 -17.29 -1.41
C ILE A 78 10.86 -15.96 -1.71
N LEU A 79 12.19 -15.96 -1.73
CA LEU A 79 12.99 -14.80 -2.10
C LEU A 79 12.68 -14.33 -3.53
N PHE A 80 12.48 -15.25 -4.46
CA PHE A 80 12.05 -14.94 -5.82
C PHE A 80 10.68 -14.24 -5.84
N HIS A 81 9.68 -14.77 -5.13
CA HIS A 81 8.37 -14.14 -5.02
C HIS A 81 8.44 -12.74 -4.40
N TYR A 82 9.23 -12.58 -3.34
CA TYR A 82 9.49 -11.27 -2.73
C TYR A 82 10.09 -10.28 -3.73
N LYS A 83 11.15 -10.69 -4.45
CA LYS A 83 11.83 -9.83 -5.44
C LYS A 83 10.90 -9.44 -6.58
N PHE A 84 10.10 -10.39 -7.06
CA PHE A 84 9.10 -10.13 -8.09
C PHE A 84 8.08 -9.09 -7.63
N ASP A 85 7.50 -9.23 -6.43
CA ASP A 85 6.54 -8.26 -5.89
C ASP A 85 7.19 -6.88 -5.70
N SER A 86 8.42 -6.83 -5.20
CA SER A 86 9.17 -5.58 -5.03
C SER A 86 9.37 -4.86 -6.37
N GLN A 87 9.77 -5.57 -7.42
CA GLN A 87 9.92 -5.01 -8.76
C GLN A 87 8.59 -4.56 -9.35
N LEU A 88 7.53 -5.36 -9.18
CA LEU A 88 6.19 -4.99 -9.61
C LEU A 88 5.72 -3.69 -8.94
N ARG A 89 5.97 -3.55 -7.64
CA ARG A 89 5.60 -2.35 -6.87
C ARG A 89 6.29 -1.10 -7.40
N VAL A 90 7.56 -1.19 -7.79
CA VAL A 90 8.29 -0.08 -8.42
C VAL A 90 7.60 0.35 -9.70
N LEU A 91 7.30 -0.59 -10.59
CA LEU A 91 6.63 -0.30 -11.87
C LEU A 91 5.23 0.29 -11.69
N ILE A 92 4.47 -0.22 -10.71
CA ILE A 92 3.15 0.31 -10.38
C ILE A 92 3.26 1.74 -9.83
N MET A 93 4.22 2.01 -8.94
CA MET A 93 4.40 3.34 -8.39
C MET A 93 4.75 4.35 -9.48
N GLU A 94 5.64 3.99 -10.41
CA GLU A 94 5.96 4.83 -11.57
C GLU A 94 4.73 5.12 -12.45
N ALA A 95 3.83 4.16 -12.61
CA ALA A 95 2.59 4.35 -13.36
C ALA A 95 1.62 5.29 -12.61
N ILE A 96 1.47 5.09 -11.30
CA ILE A 96 0.63 5.92 -10.43
C ILE A 96 1.13 7.37 -10.44
N ASP A 97 2.44 7.60 -10.34
CA ASP A 97 3.03 8.95 -10.34
C ASP A 97 2.65 9.72 -11.61
N ARG A 98 2.68 9.08 -12.78
CA ARG A 98 2.29 9.71 -14.06
C ARG A 98 0.81 10.06 -14.10
N ILE A 99 -0.04 9.17 -13.57
CA ILE A 99 -1.48 9.38 -13.49
C ILE A 99 -1.78 10.53 -12.52
N GLU A 100 -1.11 10.56 -11.37
CA GLU A 100 -1.25 11.59 -10.35
C GLU A 100 -0.92 12.98 -10.92
N ILE A 101 0.24 13.12 -11.58
CA ILE A 101 0.66 14.39 -12.18
C ILE A 101 -0.37 14.84 -13.22
N SER A 102 -0.82 13.94 -14.09
CA SER A 102 -1.82 14.27 -15.13
C SER A 102 -3.15 14.74 -14.53
N ILE A 103 -3.65 14.04 -13.50
CA ILE A 103 -4.88 14.42 -12.81
C ILE A 103 -4.69 15.76 -12.10
N ARG A 104 -3.59 15.92 -11.35
CA ARG A 104 -3.27 17.15 -10.62
C ARG A 104 -3.21 18.36 -11.54
N THR A 105 -2.52 18.26 -12.67
CA THR A 105 -2.42 19.35 -13.65
C THR A 105 -3.78 19.72 -14.22
N LYS A 106 -4.61 18.73 -14.58
CA LYS A 106 -5.97 18.97 -15.09
C LYS A 106 -6.86 19.63 -14.05
N LEU A 107 -6.79 19.18 -12.79
CA LEU A 107 -7.53 19.77 -11.69
C LEU A 107 -7.12 21.23 -11.49
N ILE A 108 -5.83 21.54 -11.42
CA ILE A 108 -5.33 22.91 -11.26
C ILE A 108 -5.76 23.79 -12.43
N TYR A 109 -5.68 23.30 -13.67
CA TYR A 109 -6.12 24.05 -14.85
C TYR A 109 -7.60 24.43 -14.77
N ILE A 110 -8.47 23.47 -14.48
CA ILE A 110 -9.92 23.71 -14.34
C ILE A 110 -10.20 24.69 -13.19
N LEU A 111 -9.47 24.56 -12.08
CA LEU A 111 -9.63 25.45 -10.93
C LEU A 111 -9.19 26.89 -11.25
N ALA A 112 -8.05 27.05 -11.93
CA ALA A 112 -7.54 28.35 -12.32
C ALA A 112 -8.42 29.06 -13.36
N ASP A 113 -8.97 28.31 -14.33
CA ASP A 113 -9.88 28.84 -15.34
C ASP A 113 -11.21 29.33 -14.73
N ASN A 114 -11.79 28.57 -13.80
CA ASN A 114 -13.09 28.89 -13.22
C ASN A 114 -13.04 29.90 -12.05
N PHE A 115 -11.95 29.93 -11.29
CA PHE A 115 -11.88 30.66 -10.02
C PHE A 115 -10.64 31.57 -9.90
N GLY A 116 -9.82 31.67 -10.96
CA GLY A 116 -8.58 32.44 -10.96
C GLY A 116 -7.43 31.78 -10.18
N ALA A 117 -6.27 32.44 -10.15
CA ALA A 117 -5.04 31.90 -9.56
C ALA A 117 -5.16 31.50 -8.07
N PHE A 118 -6.06 32.13 -7.32
CA PHE A 118 -6.31 31.84 -5.89
C PHE A 118 -7.54 30.98 -5.64
N GLY A 119 -8.10 30.35 -6.68
CA GLY A 119 -9.33 29.57 -6.58
C GLY A 119 -9.30 28.45 -5.54
N TYR A 120 -8.12 27.94 -5.17
CA TYR A 120 -7.97 26.90 -4.15
C TYR A 120 -8.15 27.38 -2.69
N THR A 121 -8.10 28.70 -2.43
CA THR A 121 -8.22 29.29 -1.08
C THR A 121 -9.66 29.35 -0.57
N SER A 122 -10.64 29.23 -1.47
CA SER A 122 -12.04 29.31 -1.12
C SER A 122 -12.57 27.93 -0.71
N HIS A 123 -13.02 27.80 0.54
CA HIS A 123 -13.46 26.53 1.15
C HIS A 123 -14.55 25.75 0.38
N ASN A 124 -15.28 26.40 -0.54
CA ASN A 124 -16.44 25.82 -1.25
C ASN A 124 -16.16 25.38 -2.70
N VAL A 125 -14.91 25.35 -3.13
CA VAL A 125 -14.54 25.14 -4.54
C VAL A 125 -14.77 23.70 -5.01
N LEU A 126 -14.42 22.71 -4.17
CA LEU A 126 -14.64 21.30 -4.47
C LEU A 126 -16.13 20.93 -4.55
N LEU A 127 -16.99 21.56 -3.75
CA LEU A 127 -18.44 21.35 -3.78
C LEU A 127 -19.08 21.90 -5.07
N LYS A 128 -18.57 23.01 -5.61
CA LYS A 128 -19.06 23.62 -6.86
C LYS A 128 -18.67 22.82 -8.11
N LEU A 129 -17.52 22.13 -8.09
CA LEU A 129 -17.12 21.23 -9.19
C LEU A 129 -18.04 20.01 -9.34
N SER A 130 -18.53 19.44 -8.24
CA SER A 130 -19.46 18.30 -8.26
C SER A 130 -20.85 18.63 -8.81
N PHE A 131 -21.28 19.89 -8.74
CA PHE A 131 -22.58 20.33 -9.24
C PHE A 131 -22.60 20.62 -10.75
N ASN A 132 -21.43 20.88 -11.37
CA ASN A 132 -21.34 21.20 -12.79
C ASN A 132 -20.92 19.97 -13.62
N ARG A 133 -21.70 18.89 -13.55
CA ARG A 133 -21.40 17.59 -14.19
C ARG A 133 -21.50 17.56 -15.72
N LYS A 134 -21.72 18.69 -16.40
CA LYS A 134 -22.14 18.71 -17.81
C LYS A 134 -21.08 19.07 -18.87
N THR A 135 -19.83 19.45 -18.55
CA THR A 135 -18.97 20.07 -19.59
C THR A 135 -17.58 19.45 -19.82
N ALA A 136 -17.13 18.43 -19.07
CA ALA A 136 -15.71 18.07 -19.12
C ALA A 136 -15.29 16.93 -20.06
N PHE A 137 -16.20 16.15 -20.65
CA PHE A 137 -15.82 14.98 -21.49
C PHE A 137 -15.97 15.19 -23.01
N GLY A 138 -16.36 16.39 -23.45
CA GLY A 138 -16.81 16.64 -24.82
C GLY A 138 -16.13 17.80 -25.53
N HIS A 139 -14.79 17.91 -25.52
CA HIS A 139 -14.10 18.85 -26.42
C HIS A 139 -12.89 18.22 -27.10
N ARG A 140 -13.18 17.26 -27.99
CA ARG A 140 -12.34 16.98 -29.16
C ARG A 140 -12.79 17.88 -30.32
N TYR A 141 -11.82 18.51 -30.98
CA TYR A 141 -11.90 19.23 -32.27
C TYR A 141 -12.63 20.59 -32.32
N ARG A 142 -11.97 21.66 -31.84
CA ARG A 142 -12.23 23.01 -32.38
C ARG A 142 -10.99 23.92 -32.28
N MET A 143 -9.85 23.45 -32.75
CA MET A 143 -8.64 24.27 -32.95
C MET A 143 -7.98 23.94 -34.30
N LEU A 144 -8.72 24.13 -35.39
CA LEU A 144 -8.17 24.11 -36.77
C LEU A 144 -8.81 25.20 -37.64
N ARG A 145 -9.09 26.38 -37.07
CA ARG A 145 -9.61 27.51 -37.87
C ARG A 145 -9.25 28.88 -37.31
N CYS A 146 -7.99 29.08 -36.93
CA CYS A 146 -7.37 30.39 -36.72
C CYS A 146 -5.86 30.29 -37.02
N LEU A 147 -5.52 29.92 -38.25
CA LEU A 147 -4.20 30.15 -38.85
C LEU A 147 -4.42 30.39 -40.36
N ARG A 148 -4.98 31.55 -40.66
CA ARG A 148 -4.71 32.34 -41.86
C ARG A 148 -4.99 33.80 -41.50
#